data_AF-A0AAW0MB72-F1
#
_entry.id   AF-A0AAW0MB72-F1
#
_cell.length_a   1.000
_cell.length_b   1.000
_cell.length_c   1.000
_cell.angle_alpha   90.00
_cell.angle_beta   90.00
_cell.angle_gamma   90.00
#
_symmetry.space_group_name_H-M   'P 1'
#
loop_
_entity.id
_entity.type
_entity.pdbx_description
1 polymer ?
#
loop_
_entity_poly.entity_id
_entity_poly.type
_entity_poly.pdbx_seq_one_letter_code
_entity_poly.pdbx_strand_id
1 'polypeptide(L)'
;MPPTMEAEQQEDQVVDQLKLEELHIDEKQSEAMTEIPVPNLDEVEEILGYKFKDKSLLEEAFTDSSFSGELPSYERLEYVGDAVLNLLFTKEHYSLYPNLSPGPLTRLRAANVDTDKLARVAIRHGLHRYLRHKKPLLGEQIREFSQGILEYPLHSNGLIDAPKALADIVESSIGAVFIDCSSSLDIVWKVFKSLLEPLIDPSTLCIHPVTQLYEVCQKRNLKIEFVDLWTESTAVDVLIDNQHMGRGVYSLKKDIAHNRAAKNALENMEKILEDA
;
A
#
# COMPACT_ATOMS: atom_id res chain seq x y z
N MET A 1 24.74 39.80 66.29
CA MET A 1 24.16 40.53 65.15
C MET A 1 23.47 39.52 64.27
N PRO A 2 22.12 39.46 64.28
CA PRO A 2 21.37 38.54 63.43
C PRO A 2 21.23 39.15 62.02
N PRO A 3 21.24 38.33 60.95
CA PRO A 3 20.91 38.80 59.61
C PRO A 3 19.40 39.04 59.48
N THR A 4 19.06 39.96 58.59
CA THR A 4 17.78 40.66 58.41
C THR A 4 16.73 39.78 57.73
N MET A 5 15.48 39.79 58.24
CA MET A 5 14.27 39.13 57.70
C MET A 5 13.83 39.60 56.29
N GLU A 6 14.56 40.51 55.64
CA GLU A 6 14.20 41.05 54.32
C GLU A 6 14.76 40.21 53.15
N ALA A 7 15.74 39.32 53.40
CA ALA A 7 16.32 38.49 52.34
C ALA A 7 15.46 37.24 52.01
N GLU A 8 14.76 36.66 52.99
CA GLU A 8 13.96 35.44 52.79
C GLU A 8 12.65 35.70 52.02
N GLN A 9 12.05 36.90 52.13
CA GLN A 9 10.83 37.24 51.38
C GLN A 9 11.09 37.52 49.90
N GLN A 10 12.34 37.82 49.54
CA GLN A 10 12.73 38.15 48.17
C GLN A 10 13.10 36.90 47.36
N GLU A 11 13.53 35.81 48.02
CA GLU A 11 13.76 34.52 47.36
C GLU A 11 12.47 33.78 47.02
N ASP A 12 11.45 33.80 47.91
CA ASP A 12 10.17 33.10 47.66
C ASP A 12 9.37 33.71 46.49
N GLN A 13 9.42 35.03 46.27
CA GLN A 13 8.76 35.67 45.13
C GLN A 13 9.43 35.35 43.78
N VAL A 14 10.74 35.14 43.77
CA VAL A 14 11.50 34.78 42.55
C VAL A 14 11.21 33.32 42.17
N VAL A 15 11.06 32.42 43.15
CA VAL A 15 10.76 31.00 42.91
C VAL A 15 9.35 30.81 42.35
N ASP A 16 8.35 31.57 42.81
CA ASP A 16 6.99 31.51 42.25
C ASP A 16 6.90 32.14 40.85
N GLN A 17 7.67 33.18 40.57
CA GLN A 17 7.74 33.78 39.23
C GLN A 17 8.44 32.85 38.22
N LEU A 18 9.48 32.12 38.65
CA LEU A 18 10.16 31.09 37.85
C LEU A 18 9.26 29.87 37.60
N LYS A 19 8.44 29.44 38.58
CA LYS A 19 7.46 28.36 38.39
C LYS A 19 6.31 28.75 37.44
N LEU A 20 5.85 30.00 37.49
CA LEU A 20 4.87 30.50 36.54
C LEU A 20 5.46 30.64 35.12
N GLU A 21 6.73 30.98 34.98
CA GLU A 21 7.41 30.98 33.68
C GLU A 21 7.64 29.55 33.16
N GLU A 22 8.01 28.58 34.00
CA GLU A 22 8.13 27.16 33.60
C GLU A 22 6.79 26.55 33.15
N LEU A 23 5.68 26.88 33.82
CA LEU A 23 4.33 26.45 33.41
C LEU A 23 3.87 27.06 32.07
N HIS A 24 4.33 28.27 31.72
CA HIS A 24 4.02 28.91 30.43
C HIS A 24 4.98 28.49 29.30
N ILE A 25 6.12 27.88 29.63
CA ILE A 25 7.05 27.31 28.64
C ILE A 25 6.53 25.95 28.15
N ASP A 26 5.84 25.18 28.99
CA ASP A 26 5.28 23.87 28.60
C ASP A 26 4.05 23.99 27.67
N GLU A 27 3.18 25.00 27.85
CA GLU A 27 2.05 25.23 26.92
C GLU A 27 2.51 25.76 25.55
N LYS A 28 3.61 26.53 25.49
CA LYS A 28 4.16 27.02 24.21
C LYS A 28 5.05 26.02 23.48
N GLN A 29 5.56 24.98 24.16
CA GLN A 29 6.29 23.88 23.52
C GLN A 29 5.38 22.79 22.94
N SER A 30 4.07 22.82 23.24
CA SER A 30 3.05 21.97 22.63
C SER A 30 2.68 22.39 21.19
N GLU A 31 2.88 23.66 20.82
CA GLU A 31 2.49 24.20 19.50
C GLU A 31 3.60 24.16 18.44
N ALA A 32 4.80 23.67 18.78
CA ALA A 32 5.83 23.36 17.78
C ALA A 32 5.57 21.99 17.14
N MET A 33 4.36 21.78 16.60
CA MET A 33 4.16 20.80 15.55
C MET A 33 5.11 21.21 14.42
N THR A 34 6.14 20.39 14.19
CA THR A 34 6.97 20.49 13.00
C THR A 34 6.03 20.46 11.81
N GLU A 35 5.78 21.62 11.19
CA GLU A 35 4.95 21.71 9.99
C GLU A 35 5.58 20.80 8.95
N ILE A 36 4.96 19.63 8.72
CA ILE A 36 5.37 18.72 7.66
C ILE A 36 5.22 19.51 6.36
N PRO A 37 6.30 19.73 5.59
CA PRO A 37 6.23 20.52 4.36
C PRO A 37 5.15 19.93 3.46
N VAL A 38 4.15 20.74 3.13
CA VAL A 38 3.07 20.32 2.24
C VAL A 38 3.65 20.19 0.83
N PRO A 39 3.64 19.00 0.22
CA PRO A 39 4.15 18.81 -1.14
C PRO A 39 3.32 19.64 -2.14
N ASN A 40 4.01 20.32 -3.06
CA ASN A 40 3.38 20.96 -4.20
C ASN A 40 2.92 19.87 -5.19
N LEU A 41 1.64 19.92 -5.58
CA LEU A 41 1.00 18.94 -6.45
C LEU A 41 1.04 19.33 -7.94
N ASP A 42 1.64 20.47 -8.31
CA ASP A 42 1.79 20.89 -9.72
C ASP A 42 2.54 19.84 -10.55
N GLU A 43 3.57 19.21 -9.98
CA GLU A 43 4.33 18.13 -10.61
C GLU A 43 3.48 16.87 -10.83
N VAL A 44 2.47 16.63 -9.99
CA VAL A 44 1.54 15.50 -10.18
C VAL A 44 0.71 15.69 -11.45
N GLU A 45 0.25 16.91 -11.75
CA GLU A 45 -0.44 17.17 -13.01
C GLU A 45 0.43 16.94 -14.24
N GLU A 46 1.74 17.22 -14.13
CA GLU A 46 2.70 16.94 -15.19
C GLU A 46 2.89 15.44 -15.39
N ILE A 47 3.03 14.68 -14.29
CA ILE A 47 3.11 13.21 -14.30
C ILE A 47 1.84 12.61 -14.95
N LEU A 48 0.65 13.11 -14.57
CA LEU A 48 -0.63 12.65 -15.13
C LEU A 48 -0.85 13.14 -16.57
N GLY A 49 -0.20 14.24 -16.99
CA GLY A 49 -0.53 14.92 -18.24
C GLY A 49 -1.96 15.47 -18.26
N TYR A 50 -2.51 15.81 -17.08
CA TYR A 50 -3.88 16.29 -16.89
C TYR A 50 -3.90 17.55 -16.02
N LYS A 51 -4.54 18.61 -16.52
CA LYS A 51 -4.73 19.86 -15.77
C LYS A 51 -6.12 19.89 -15.17
N PHE A 52 -6.19 19.88 -13.84
CA PHE A 52 -7.43 19.92 -13.08
C PHE A 52 -8.11 21.27 -13.22
N LYS A 53 -9.43 21.26 -13.41
CA LYS A 53 -10.26 22.46 -13.31
C LYS A 53 -10.48 22.82 -11.84
N ASP A 54 -10.72 21.81 -11.02
CA ASP A 54 -10.80 21.93 -9.57
C ASP A 54 -9.57 21.27 -8.90
N LYS A 55 -8.65 22.12 -8.42
CA LYS A 55 -7.42 21.70 -7.74
C LYS A 55 -7.68 21.01 -6.40
N SER A 56 -8.82 21.26 -5.77
CA SER A 56 -9.14 20.65 -4.48
C SER A 56 -9.31 19.13 -4.58
N LEU A 57 -9.73 18.63 -5.75
CA LEU A 57 -9.82 17.18 -6.03
C LEU A 57 -8.44 16.52 -6.02
N LEU A 58 -7.43 17.20 -6.56
CA LEU A 58 -6.05 16.70 -6.54
C LEU A 58 -5.48 16.74 -5.12
N GLU A 59 -5.77 17.79 -4.37
CA GLU A 59 -5.39 17.88 -2.96
C GLU A 59 -6.04 16.79 -2.10
N GLU A 60 -7.33 16.54 -2.27
CA GLU A 60 -8.07 15.45 -1.60
C GLU A 60 -7.47 14.09 -1.96
N ALA A 61 -7.19 13.83 -3.25
CA ALA A 61 -6.64 12.57 -3.73
C ALA A 61 -5.28 12.20 -3.11
N PHE A 62 -4.48 13.19 -2.70
CA PHE A 62 -3.16 12.99 -2.10
C PHE A 62 -3.14 13.26 -0.59
N THR A 63 -4.29 13.33 0.08
CA THR A 63 -4.39 13.57 1.52
C THR A 63 -4.92 12.34 2.25
N ASP A 64 -4.05 11.73 3.08
CA ASP A 64 -4.44 10.65 3.98
C ASP A 64 -5.21 11.19 5.19
N SER A 65 -6.14 10.40 5.73
CA SER A 65 -6.93 10.77 6.92
C SER A 65 -6.08 11.08 8.16
N SER A 66 -4.84 10.58 8.23
CA SER A 66 -3.90 10.93 9.31
C SER A 66 -3.30 12.34 9.19
N PHE A 67 -3.38 13.01 8.05
CA PHE A 67 -2.67 14.27 7.82
C PHE A 67 -3.33 15.48 8.51
N SER A 68 -4.63 15.67 8.30
CA SER A 68 -5.42 16.76 8.88
C SER A 68 -6.87 16.33 9.06
N GLY A 69 -7.40 16.46 10.28
CA GLY A 69 -8.78 16.05 10.60
C GLY A 69 -9.87 16.93 9.99
N GLU A 70 -9.52 18.11 9.46
CA GLU A 70 -10.49 19.06 8.88
C GLU A 70 -10.56 19.00 7.35
N LEU A 71 -9.56 18.39 6.70
CA LEU A 71 -9.52 18.26 5.24
C LEU A 71 -10.15 16.94 4.80
N PRO A 72 -10.87 16.91 3.65
CA PRO A 72 -11.30 15.66 3.04
C PRO A 72 -10.11 14.73 2.76
N SER A 73 -10.24 13.47 3.13
CA SER A 73 -9.28 12.40 2.81
C SER A 73 -9.55 11.83 1.42
N TYR A 74 -8.56 11.16 0.85
CA TYR A 74 -8.67 10.51 -0.45
C TYR A 74 -9.74 9.41 -0.52
N GLU A 75 -10.27 8.92 0.60
CA GLU A 75 -11.06 7.67 0.72
C GLU A 75 -12.35 7.70 -0.13
N ARG A 76 -12.99 8.87 -0.27
CA ARG A 76 -14.18 9.01 -1.14
C ARG A 76 -13.83 8.96 -2.62
N LEU A 77 -12.67 9.51 -2.98
CA LEU A 77 -12.16 9.45 -4.34
C LEU A 77 -11.61 8.06 -4.67
N GLU A 78 -10.95 7.37 -3.72
CA GLU A 78 -10.55 5.94 -3.81
C GLU A 78 -11.76 5.09 -4.16
N TYR A 79 -12.86 5.24 -3.41
CA TYR A 79 -14.11 4.51 -3.64
C TYR A 79 -14.65 4.69 -5.08
N VAL A 80 -14.61 5.92 -5.62
CA VAL A 80 -15.00 6.18 -7.02
C VAL A 80 -14.00 5.58 -8.00
N GLY A 81 -12.71 5.78 -7.71
CA GLY A 81 -11.58 5.34 -8.51
C GLY A 81 -11.55 3.84 -8.75
N ASP A 82 -11.71 3.04 -7.69
CA ASP A 82 -11.76 1.58 -7.76
C ASP A 82 -12.87 1.10 -8.72
N ALA A 83 -14.08 1.66 -8.59
CA ALA A 83 -15.21 1.30 -9.45
C ALA A 83 -14.95 1.67 -10.92
N VAL A 84 -14.39 2.87 -11.17
CA VAL A 84 -14.02 3.33 -12.51
C VAL A 84 -12.92 2.45 -13.11
N LEU A 85 -11.88 2.16 -12.35
CA LEU A 85 -10.75 1.34 -12.79
C LEU A 85 -11.18 -0.08 -13.15
N ASN A 86 -12.02 -0.70 -12.31
CA ASN A 86 -12.61 -2.01 -12.58
C ASN A 86 -13.43 -2.02 -13.87
N LEU A 87 -14.22 -0.97 -14.12
CA LEU A 87 -15.00 -0.83 -15.35
C LEU A 87 -14.11 -0.67 -16.58
N LEU A 88 -13.06 0.16 -16.49
CA LEU A 88 -12.10 0.37 -17.58
C LEU A 88 -11.41 -0.94 -17.96
N PHE A 89 -10.84 -1.67 -17.00
CA PHE A 89 -10.22 -2.97 -17.30
C PHE A 89 -11.24 -4.01 -17.77
N THR A 90 -12.47 -4.00 -17.24
CA THR A 90 -13.53 -4.91 -17.73
C THR A 90 -13.84 -4.65 -19.21
N LYS A 91 -14.00 -3.38 -19.61
CA LYS A 91 -14.24 -2.97 -21.00
C LYS A 91 -13.08 -3.35 -21.93
N GLU A 92 -11.85 -3.07 -21.50
CA GLU A 92 -10.66 -3.33 -22.30
C GLU A 92 -10.41 -4.84 -22.45
N HIS A 93 -10.49 -5.62 -21.37
CA HIS A 93 -10.29 -7.07 -21.44
C HIS A 93 -11.37 -7.78 -22.26
N TYR A 94 -12.63 -7.35 -22.16
CA TYR A 94 -13.71 -7.89 -23.00
C TYR A 94 -13.42 -7.69 -24.49
N SER A 95 -12.87 -6.53 -24.85
CA SER A 95 -12.57 -6.18 -26.24
C SER A 95 -11.29 -6.86 -26.76
N LEU A 96 -10.24 -6.92 -25.93
CA LEU A 96 -8.93 -7.46 -26.30
C LEU A 96 -8.90 -8.99 -26.33
N TYR A 97 -9.73 -9.65 -25.51
CA TYR A 97 -9.68 -11.10 -25.32
C TYR A 97 -11.07 -11.76 -25.53
N PRO A 98 -11.65 -11.67 -26.75
CA PRO A 98 -13.02 -12.13 -27.01
C PRO A 98 -13.23 -13.65 -26.82
N ASN A 99 -12.14 -14.43 -26.79
CA ASN A 99 -12.19 -15.89 -26.64
C ASN A 99 -11.96 -16.36 -25.19
N LEU A 100 -11.64 -15.45 -24.25
CA LEU A 100 -11.48 -15.83 -22.85
C LEU A 100 -12.84 -15.98 -22.18
N SER A 101 -12.98 -17.04 -21.38
CA SER A 101 -14.18 -17.24 -20.57
C SER A 101 -14.22 -16.27 -19.38
N PRO A 102 -15.40 -16.09 -18.72
CA PRO A 102 -15.55 -15.12 -17.63
C PRO A 102 -14.58 -15.31 -16.45
N GLY A 103 -14.19 -16.56 -16.13
CA GLY A 103 -13.26 -16.86 -15.03
C GLY A 103 -11.86 -16.25 -15.24
N PRO A 104 -11.16 -16.60 -16.33
CA PRO A 104 -9.90 -15.97 -16.73
C PRO A 104 -9.98 -14.44 -16.83
N LEU A 105 -11.04 -13.88 -17.42
CA LEU A 105 -11.23 -12.42 -17.48
C LEU A 105 -11.30 -11.79 -16.09
N THR A 106 -12.00 -12.44 -15.15
CA THR A 106 -12.09 -11.98 -13.75
C THR A 106 -10.73 -11.98 -13.08
N ARG A 107 -9.93 -13.04 -13.26
CA ARG A 107 -8.55 -13.10 -12.71
C ARG A 107 -7.64 -12.05 -13.35
N LEU A 108 -7.75 -11.86 -14.66
CA LEU A 108 -6.96 -10.88 -15.40
C LEU A 108 -7.28 -9.45 -14.95
N ARG A 109 -8.56 -9.13 -14.75
CA ARG A 109 -8.96 -7.85 -14.14
C ARG A 109 -8.37 -7.71 -12.75
N ALA A 110 -8.59 -8.69 -11.87
CA ALA A 110 -8.12 -8.64 -10.48
C ALA A 110 -6.62 -8.36 -10.38
N ALA A 111 -5.80 -9.03 -11.21
CA ALA A 111 -4.35 -8.84 -11.21
C ALA A 111 -3.90 -7.44 -11.71
N ASN A 112 -4.74 -6.74 -12.48
CA ASN A 112 -4.42 -5.39 -12.98
C ASN A 112 -4.94 -4.26 -12.09
N VAL A 113 -5.80 -4.56 -11.10
CA VAL A 113 -6.43 -3.57 -10.22
C VAL A 113 -6.16 -3.83 -8.74
N ASP A 114 -5.27 -4.76 -8.41
CA ASP A 114 -4.96 -5.04 -7.01
C ASP A 114 -3.92 -4.08 -6.42
N THR A 115 -3.80 -4.14 -5.10
CA THR A 115 -2.94 -3.26 -4.32
C THR A 115 -1.47 -3.35 -4.74
N ASP A 116 -0.95 -4.53 -5.05
CA ASP A 116 0.46 -4.71 -5.46
C ASP A 116 0.70 -4.03 -6.81
N LYS A 117 -0.17 -4.27 -7.79
CA LYS A 117 -0.09 -3.64 -9.11
C LYS A 117 -0.15 -2.12 -9.02
N LEU A 118 -1.08 -1.56 -8.24
CA LEU A 118 -1.28 -0.11 -8.15
C LEU A 118 -0.21 0.57 -7.30
N ALA A 119 0.25 -0.05 -6.21
CA ALA A 119 1.37 0.46 -5.43
C ALA A 119 2.65 0.61 -6.28
N ARG A 120 2.90 -0.32 -7.22
CA ARG A 120 4.01 -0.20 -8.18
C ARG A 120 3.90 1.01 -9.09
N VAL A 121 2.68 1.38 -9.50
CA VAL A 121 2.43 2.58 -10.31
C VAL A 121 2.82 3.82 -9.51
N ALA A 122 2.43 3.90 -8.24
CA ALA A 122 2.80 5.00 -7.35
C ALA A 122 4.33 5.11 -7.12
N ILE A 123 5.04 3.97 -7.02
CA ILE A 123 6.50 3.96 -6.92
C ILE A 123 7.15 4.40 -8.24
N ARG A 124 6.76 3.78 -9.36
CA ARG A 124 7.35 3.98 -10.69
C ARG A 124 7.31 5.45 -11.12
N HIS A 125 6.19 6.12 -10.86
CA HIS A 125 5.98 7.51 -11.27
C HIS A 125 6.26 8.52 -10.16
N GLY A 126 6.76 8.08 -9.00
CA GLY A 126 7.11 8.98 -7.90
C GLY A 126 5.91 9.58 -7.15
N LEU A 127 4.68 9.14 -7.41
CA LEU A 127 3.45 9.68 -6.80
C LEU A 127 3.47 9.60 -5.26
N HIS A 128 4.08 8.56 -4.71
CA HIS A 128 4.25 8.36 -3.27
C HIS A 128 4.92 9.54 -2.54
N ARG A 129 5.72 10.36 -3.26
CA ARG A 129 6.41 11.53 -2.68
C ARG A 129 5.48 12.70 -2.37
N TYR A 130 4.30 12.71 -2.97
CA TYR A 130 3.31 13.79 -2.84
C TYR A 130 2.19 13.42 -1.86
N LEU A 131 2.17 12.20 -1.34
CA LEU A 131 1.21 11.76 -0.34
C LEU A 131 1.43 12.52 0.98
N ARG A 132 0.39 13.24 1.41
CA ARG A 132 0.33 13.93 2.70
C ARG A 132 -0.16 12.96 3.76
N HIS A 133 0.69 12.58 4.71
CA HIS A 133 0.35 11.64 5.79
C HIS A 133 1.15 11.91 7.06
N LYS A 134 0.68 11.38 8.20
CA LYS A 134 1.42 11.35 9.48
C LYS A 134 1.72 9.92 9.96
N LYS A 135 1.50 8.92 9.10
CA LYS A 135 1.79 7.49 9.37
C LYS A 135 3.31 7.27 9.59
N PRO A 136 3.77 6.83 10.79
CA PRO A 136 5.20 6.76 11.12
C PRO A 136 5.95 5.64 10.39
N LEU A 137 5.29 4.52 10.08
CA LEU A 137 5.91 3.35 9.45
C LEU A 137 5.88 3.37 7.92
N LEU A 138 5.14 4.30 7.31
CA LEU A 138 4.88 4.25 5.87
C LEU A 138 6.18 4.38 5.05
N GLY A 139 7.14 5.21 5.49
CA GLY A 139 8.43 5.33 4.81
C GLY A 139 9.26 4.04 4.81
N GLU A 140 9.20 3.27 5.90
CA GLU A 140 9.85 1.94 5.97
C GLU A 140 9.14 0.92 5.08
N GLN A 141 7.81 0.88 5.11
CA GLN A 141 7.01 0.00 4.26
C GLN A 141 7.26 0.29 2.76
N ILE A 142 7.32 1.58 2.37
CA ILE A 142 7.65 2.00 1.00
C ILE A 142 9.05 1.50 0.60
N ARG A 143 10.04 1.61 1.49
CA ARG A 143 11.41 1.16 1.23
C ARG A 143 11.51 -0.35 1.07
N GLU A 144 10.89 -1.11 1.96
CA GLU A 144 10.85 -2.57 1.88
C GLU A 144 10.15 -3.04 0.60
N PHE A 145 8.98 -2.46 0.29
CA PHE A 145 8.27 -2.75 -0.95
C PHE A 145 9.11 -2.44 -2.18
N SER A 146 9.79 -1.28 -2.21
CA SER A 146 10.67 -0.86 -3.31
C SER A 146 11.86 -1.80 -3.53
N GLN A 147 12.32 -2.53 -2.50
CA GLN A 147 13.31 -3.58 -2.65
C GLN A 147 12.67 -4.87 -3.15
N GLY A 148 11.51 -5.25 -2.61
CA GLY A 148 10.78 -6.45 -3.00
C GLY A 148 10.35 -6.47 -4.48
N ILE A 149 10.01 -5.31 -5.07
CA ILE A 149 9.67 -5.22 -6.49
C ILE A 149 10.82 -5.60 -7.43
N LEU A 150 12.08 -5.59 -6.97
CA LEU A 150 13.23 -5.99 -7.78
C LEU A 150 13.29 -7.51 -7.99
N GLU A 151 12.85 -8.29 -7.00
CA GLU A 151 12.75 -9.75 -7.10
C GLU A 151 11.52 -10.17 -7.93
N TYR A 152 10.45 -9.37 -7.89
CA TYR A 152 9.19 -9.62 -8.57
C TYR A 152 8.86 -8.45 -9.50
N PRO A 153 9.43 -8.35 -10.72
CA PRO A 153 9.37 -7.13 -11.53
C PRO A 153 7.96 -6.74 -12.01
N LEU A 154 7.09 -7.73 -12.27
CA LEU A 154 5.75 -7.49 -12.77
C LEU A 154 4.69 -7.49 -11.65
N HIS A 155 4.68 -8.55 -10.84
CA HIS A 155 3.70 -8.77 -9.77
C HIS A 155 4.23 -9.80 -8.77
N SER A 156 3.97 -9.63 -7.47
CA SER A 156 4.46 -10.60 -6.47
C SER A 156 3.47 -11.74 -6.19
N ASN A 157 2.19 -11.58 -6.55
CA ASN A 157 1.12 -12.52 -6.20
C ASN A 157 1.05 -12.79 -4.69
N GLY A 158 1.17 -11.73 -3.88
CA GLY A 158 1.03 -11.80 -2.42
C GLY A 158 2.30 -12.21 -1.66
N LEU A 159 3.48 -12.16 -2.30
CA LEU A 159 4.76 -12.52 -1.68
C LEU A 159 5.49 -11.33 -1.03
N ILE A 160 5.15 -10.11 -1.43
CA ILE A 160 5.65 -8.87 -0.84
C ILE A 160 4.49 -8.04 -0.31
N ASP A 161 4.77 -7.19 0.68
CA ASP A 161 3.75 -6.36 1.32
C ASP A 161 3.67 -5.01 0.63
N ALA A 162 2.59 -4.78 -0.10
CA ALA A 162 2.32 -3.50 -0.75
C ALA A 162 1.66 -2.55 0.25
N PRO A 163 2.21 -1.35 0.53
CA PRO A 163 1.58 -0.39 1.41
C PRO A 163 0.27 0.09 0.77
N LYS A 164 -0.86 -0.20 1.41
CA LYS A 164 -2.20 0.08 0.85
C LYS A 164 -2.35 1.53 0.37
N ALA A 165 -1.87 2.49 1.15
CA ALA A 165 -1.93 3.92 0.82
C ALA A 165 -1.33 4.27 -0.56
N LEU A 166 -0.39 3.47 -1.09
CA LEU A 166 0.16 3.68 -2.43
C LEU A 166 -0.81 3.29 -3.54
N ALA A 167 -1.60 2.24 -3.34
CA ALA A 167 -2.67 1.87 -4.25
C ALA A 167 -3.80 2.90 -4.17
N ASP A 168 -4.19 3.28 -2.94
CA ASP A 168 -5.29 4.20 -2.70
C ASP A 168 -5.06 5.56 -3.39
N ILE A 169 -3.84 6.11 -3.39
CA ILE A 169 -3.57 7.37 -4.09
C ILE A 169 -3.66 7.27 -5.62
N VAL A 170 -3.44 6.08 -6.19
CA VAL A 170 -3.63 5.86 -7.62
C VAL A 170 -5.11 5.78 -7.94
N GLU A 171 -5.88 5.05 -7.13
CA GLU A 171 -7.34 4.96 -7.26
C GLU A 171 -7.99 6.32 -7.04
N SER A 172 -7.62 7.04 -5.99
CA SER A 172 -8.13 8.38 -5.71
C SER A 172 -7.79 9.36 -6.82
N SER A 173 -6.61 9.28 -7.43
CA SER A 173 -6.24 10.09 -8.61
C SER A 173 -7.14 9.78 -9.81
N ILE A 174 -7.46 8.50 -10.04
CA ILE A 174 -8.42 8.07 -11.07
C ILE A 174 -9.81 8.66 -10.78
N GLY A 175 -10.26 8.57 -9.53
CA GLY A 175 -11.52 9.15 -9.07
C GLY A 175 -11.56 10.67 -9.25
N ALA A 176 -10.50 11.37 -8.88
CA ALA A 176 -10.37 12.82 -9.01
C ALA A 176 -10.49 13.27 -10.47
N VAL A 177 -9.73 12.65 -11.38
CA VAL A 177 -9.81 12.94 -12.82
C VAL A 177 -11.19 12.61 -13.36
N PHE A 178 -11.79 11.48 -12.95
CA PHE A 178 -13.13 11.08 -13.39
C PHE A 178 -14.18 12.15 -13.02
N ILE A 179 -14.16 12.66 -11.79
CA ILE A 179 -15.08 13.71 -11.36
C ILE A 179 -14.81 15.03 -12.10
N ASP A 180 -13.55 15.47 -12.20
CA ASP A 180 -13.16 16.75 -12.82
C ASP A 180 -13.48 16.80 -14.33
N CYS A 181 -13.41 15.64 -15.00
CA CYS A 181 -13.67 15.50 -16.43
C CYS A 181 -15.16 15.25 -16.76
N SER A 182 -16.07 15.42 -15.80
CA SER A 182 -17.51 15.16 -15.96
C SER A 182 -17.83 13.70 -16.33
N SER A 183 -17.16 12.76 -15.66
CA SER A 183 -17.39 11.32 -15.73
C SER A 183 -17.06 10.68 -17.09
N SER A 184 -16.10 11.24 -17.84
CA SER A 184 -15.66 10.69 -19.13
C SER A 184 -14.63 9.57 -18.96
N LEU A 185 -15.07 8.33 -19.16
CA LEU A 185 -14.19 7.15 -19.12
C LEU A 185 -13.05 7.21 -20.15
N ASP A 186 -13.31 7.80 -21.33
CA ASP A 186 -12.29 7.88 -22.39
C ASP A 186 -11.16 8.86 -22.02
N ILE A 187 -11.48 9.97 -21.32
CA ILE A 187 -10.47 10.88 -20.79
C ILE A 187 -9.66 10.19 -19.70
N VAL A 188 -10.32 9.53 -18.74
CA VAL A 188 -9.61 8.80 -17.67
C VAL A 188 -8.69 7.73 -18.25
N TRP A 189 -9.17 6.93 -19.21
CA TRP A 189 -8.33 5.92 -19.85
C TRP A 189 -7.14 6.54 -20.57
N LYS A 190 -7.35 7.64 -21.31
CA LYS A 190 -6.26 8.36 -21.98
C LYS A 190 -5.19 8.85 -21.01
N VAL A 191 -5.60 9.32 -19.83
CA VAL A 191 -4.68 9.80 -18.78
C VAL A 191 -3.91 8.63 -18.16
N PHE A 192 -4.61 7.56 -17.74
CA PHE A 192 -3.98 6.53 -16.89
C PHE A 192 -3.40 5.34 -17.65
N LYS A 193 -3.78 5.08 -18.92
CA LYS A 193 -3.33 3.89 -19.64
C LYS A 193 -1.81 3.73 -19.64
N SER A 194 -1.06 4.78 -19.99
CA SER A 194 0.41 4.73 -20.00
C SER A 194 1.01 4.66 -18.60
N LEU A 195 0.34 5.19 -17.58
CA LEU A 195 0.81 5.14 -16.20
C LEU A 195 0.67 3.73 -15.62
N LEU A 196 -0.39 3.01 -15.99
CA LEU A 196 -0.69 1.65 -15.53
C LEU A 196 0.24 0.59 -16.14
N GLU A 197 0.96 0.89 -17.23
CA GLU A 197 1.91 -0.03 -17.86
C GLU A 197 3.10 -0.38 -16.94
N PRO A 198 3.67 -1.60 -17.03
CA PRO A 198 3.25 -2.70 -17.90
C PRO A 198 1.98 -3.38 -17.35
N LEU A 199 1.03 -3.69 -18.22
CA LEU A 199 -0.18 -4.44 -17.89
C LEU A 199 0.09 -5.95 -17.79
N ILE A 200 -0.68 -6.64 -16.96
CA ILE A 200 -0.68 -8.11 -16.90
C ILE A 200 -1.63 -8.60 -17.99
N ASP A 201 -1.10 -9.41 -18.90
CA ASP A 201 -1.84 -10.09 -19.96
C ASP A 201 -1.94 -11.60 -19.70
N PRO A 202 -2.76 -12.37 -20.46
CA PRO A 202 -2.94 -13.81 -20.24
C PRO A 202 -1.65 -14.65 -20.27
N SER A 203 -0.60 -14.23 -20.98
CA SER A 203 0.69 -14.90 -21.04
C SER A 203 1.55 -14.65 -19.79
N THR A 204 1.32 -13.52 -19.12
CA THR A 204 2.05 -13.12 -17.90
C THR A 204 1.28 -13.38 -16.60
N LEU A 205 -0.01 -13.71 -16.70
CA LEU A 205 -0.87 -13.94 -15.55
C LEU A 205 -0.44 -15.20 -14.78
N CYS A 206 0.13 -15.00 -13.60
CA CYS A 206 0.51 -16.07 -12.69
C CYS A 206 -0.66 -16.52 -11.81
N ILE A 207 -0.62 -17.78 -11.36
CA ILE A 207 -1.54 -18.30 -10.36
C ILE A 207 -0.97 -17.98 -8.97
N HIS A 208 -1.83 -17.55 -8.05
CA HIS A 208 -1.43 -17.31 -6.67
C HIS A 208 -0.83 -18.59 -6.04
N PRO A 209 0.30 -18.51 -5.31
CA PRO A 209 1.07 -19.70 -4.88
C PRO A 209 0.25 -20.67 -4.03
N VAL A 210 -0.61 -20.17 -3.15
CA VAL A 210 -1.49 -21.02 -2.33
C VAL A 210 -2.48 -21.80 -3.22
N THR A 211 -3.10 -21.15 -4.20
CA THR A 211 -4.05 -21.78 -5.11
C THR A 211 -3.35 -22.83 -5.97
N GLN A 212 -2.17 -22.48 -6.51
CA GLN A 212 -1.36 -23.40 -7.30
C GLN A 212 -0.95 -24.64 -6.49
N LEU A 213 -0.54 -24.45 -5.22
CA LEU A 213 -0.22 -25.56 -4.33
C LEU A 213 -1.41 -26.49 -4.14
N TYR A 214 -2.60 -25.96 -3.83
CA TYR A 214 -3.82 -26.76 -3.71
C TYR A 214 -4.15 -27.52 -5.01
N GLU A 215 -4.05 -26.87 -6.17
CA GLU A 215 -4.32 -27.52 -7.46
C GLU A 215 -3.35 -28.67 -7.75
N VAL A 216 -2.05 -28.49 -7.48
CA VAL A 216 -1.02 -29.52 -7.70
C VAL A 216 -1.25 -30.72 -6.79
N CYS A 217 -1.48 -30.50 -5.50
CA CYS A 217 -1.70 -31.59 -4.55
C CYS A 217 -3.00 -32.32 -4.82
N GLN A 218 -4.08 -31.61 -5.17
CA GLN A 218 -5.36 -32.23 -5.51
C GLN A 218 -5.23 -33.17 -6.73
N LYS A 219 -4.53 -32.73 -7.79
CA LYS A 219 -4.29 -33.56 -8.99
C LYS A 219 -3.51 -34.84 -8.70
N ARG A 220 -2.71 -34.84 -7.63
CA ARG A 220 -1.85 -35.95 -7.22
C ARG A 220 -2.38 -36.72 -6.01
N ASN A 221 -3.56 -36.34 -5.51
CA ASN A 221 -4.17 -36.92 -4.32
C ASN A 221 -3.27 -36.83 -3.07
N LEU A 222 -2.50 -35.74 -2.94
CA LEU A 222 -1.65 -35.45 -1.79
C LEU A 222 -2.42 -34.61 -0.76
N LYS A 223 -2.23 -34.87 0.53
CA LYS A 223 -2.87 -34.11 1.62
C LYS A 223 -1.97 -32.93 2.03
N ILE A 224 -2.50 -31.71 1.95
CA ILE A 224 -1.82 -30.50 2.43
C ILE A 224 -2.30 -30.14 3.84
N GLU A 225 -1.38 -29.68 4.68
CA GLU A 225 -1.65 -29.07 5.97
C GLU A 225 -0.75 -27.84 6.17
N PHE A 226 -1.35 -26.71 6.57
CA PHE A 226 -0.62 -25.51 6.98
C PHE A 226 -0.52 -25.48 8.49
N VAL A 227 0.70 -25.39 9.02
CA VAL A 227 0.96 -25.28 10.46
C VAL A 227 1.24 -23.84 10.80
N ASP A 228 0.39 -23.28 11.66
CA ASP A 228 0.51 -21.92 12.14
C ASP A 228 1.54 -21.86 13.28
N LEU A 229 2.68 -21.21 13.02
CA LEU A 229 3.75 -20.96 14.00
C LEU A 229 3.96 -19.46 14.19
N TRP A 230 2.89 -18.67 13.97
CA TRP A 230 2.96 -17.23 13.94
C TRP A 230 3.38 -16.63 15.28
N THR A 231 2.84 -17.15 16.39
CA THR A 231 3.11 -16.67 17.74
C THR A 231 4.54 -16.94 18.20
N GLU A 232 5.15 -18.03 17.74
CA GLU A 232 6.49 -18.45 18.15
C GLU A 232 7.58 -17.87 17.25
N SER A 233 7.31 -17.76 15.94
CA SER A 233 8.34 -17.51 14.95
C SER A 233 7.90 -16.66 13.75
N THR A 234 6.71 -16.07 13.79
CA THR A 234 6.13 -15.31 12.65
C THR A 234 6.14 -16.12 11.35
N ALA A 235 5.97 -17.44 11.48
CA ALA A 235 6.14 -18.40 10.41
C ALA A 235 4.87 -19.20 10.15
N VAL A 236 4.78 -19.73 8.93
CA VAL A 236 3.83 -20.76 8.55
C VAL A 236 4.63 -21.86 7.87
N ASP A 237 4.39 -23.10 8.28
CA ASP A 237 4.98 -24.29 7.65
C ASP A 237 3.91 -25.00 6.81
N VAL A 238 4.35 -25.68 5.75
CA VAL A 238 3.52 -26.51 4.87
C VAL A 238 3.98 -27.95 5.00
N LEU A 239 3.06 -28.82 5.41
CA LEU A 239 3.21 -30.26 5.39
C LEU A 239 2.45 -30.83 4.18
N ILE A 240 3.07 -31.74 3.45
CA ILE A 240 2.40 -32.55 2.41
C ILE A 240 2.62 -34.02 2.76
N ASP A 241 1.54 -34.77 2.94
CA ASP A 241 1.56 -36.16 3.43
C ASP A 241 2.43 -36.33 4.69
N ASN A 242 2.27 -35.39 5.63
CA ASN A 242 3.02 -35.28 6.90
C ASN A 242 4.53 -35.02 6.76
N GLN A 243 5.03 -34.72 5.56
CA GLN A 243 6.41 -34.29 5.35
C GLN A 243 6.49 -32.77 5.26
N HIS A 244 7.47 -32.16 5.94
CA HIS A 244 7.70 -30.72 5.85
C HIS A 244 8.22 -30.35 4.47
N MET A 245 7.42 -29.59 3.73
CA MET A 245 7.68 -29.24 2.34
C MET A 245 8.00 -27.78 2.14
N GLY A 246 7.55 -26.88 3.01
CA GLY A 246 7.84 -25.46 2.84
C GLY A 246 7.70 -24.67 4.12
N ARG A 247 8.43 -23.56 4.20
CA ARG A 247 8.34 -22.60 5.29
C ARG A 247 8.32 -21.19 4.76
N GLY A 248 7.44 -20.36 5.31
CA GLY A 248 7.36 -18.94 5.01
C GLY A 248 7.40 -18.12 6.29
N VAL A 249 8.17 -17.03 6.25
CA VAL A 249 8.36 -16.13 7.39
C VAL A 249 8.13 -14.70 6.91
N TYR A 250 7.37 -13.93 7.68
CA TYR A 250 7.20 -12.50 7.51
C TYR A 250 6.66 -11.92 8.80
N SER A 251 7.25 -10.86 9.37
CA SER A 251 6.92 -10.43 10.73
C SER A 251 5.65 -9.58 10.85
N LEU A 252 5.23 -8.90 9.77
CA LEU A 252 4.16 -7.91 9.83
C LEU A 252 2.78 -8.46 9.43
N LYS A 253 2.74 -9.46 8.54
CA LYS A 253 1.50 -9.98 7.96
C LYS A 253 1.51 -11.48 7.74
N LYS A 254 0.65 -12.20 8.48
CA LYS A 254 0.55 -13.66 8.41
C LYS A 254 0.25 -14.20 7.02
N ASP A 255 -0.60 -13.51 6.26
CA ASP A 255 -0.94 -13.92 4.89
C ASP A 255 0.29 -14.01 3.98
N ILE A 256 1.28 -13.13 4.16
CA ILE A 256 2.51 -13.14 3.36
C ILE A 256 3.40 -14.30 3.77
N ALA A 257 3.52 -14.60 5.07
CA ALA A 257 4.21 -15.79 5.54
C ALA A 257 3.56 -17.06 4.96
N HIS A 258 2.22 -17.13 4.99
CA HIS A 258 1.45 -18.22 4.40
C HIS A 258 1.70 -18.38 2.89
N ASN A 259 1.70 -17.28 2.12
CA ASN A 259 1.96 -17.30 0.68
C ASN A 259 3.39 -17.72 0.35
N ARG A 260 4.37 -17.24 1.12
CA ARG A 260 5.78 -17.65 0.99
C ARG A 260 5.98 -19.13 1.31
N ALA A 261 5.29 -19.64 2.33
CA ALA A 261 5.34 -21.05 2.69
C ALA A 261 4.81 -21.93 1.55
N ALA A 262 3.71 -21.52 0.91
CA ALA A 262 3.16 -22.20 -0.25
C ALA A 262 4.11 -22.16 -1.46
N LYS A 263 4.72 -21.00 -1.75
CA LYS A 263 5.74 -20.89 -2.81
C LYS A 263 6.94 -21.80 -2.54
N ASN A 264 7.47 -21.79 -1.32
CA ASN A 264 8.61 -22.64 -0.97
C ASN A 264 8.27 -24.14 -1.07
N ALA A 265 7.04 -24.53 -0.72
CA ALA A 265 6.56 -25.90 -0.90
C ALA A 265 6.48 -26.31 -2.38
N LEU A 266 6.00 -25.42 -3.26
CA LEU A 266 5.98 -25.65 -4.71
C LEU A 266 7.40 -25.88 -5.26
N GLU A 267 8.35 -25.00 -4.92
CA GLU A 267 9.75 -25.12 -5.37
C GLU A 267 10.40 -26.42 -4.90
N ASN A 268 10.11 -26.88 -3.68
CA ASN A 268 10.64 -28.14 -3.16
C ASN A 268 9.98 -29.36 -3.81
N MET A 269 8.69 -29.27 -4.16
CA MET A 269 8.02 -30.33 -4.93
C MET A 269 8.61 -30.47 -6.34
N GLU A 270 8.95 -29.37 -7.01
CA GLU A 270 9.55 -29.41 -8.36
C GLU A 270 10.90 -30.13 -8.35
N LYS A 271 11.77 -29.81 -7.39
CA LYS A 271 13.09 -30.45 -7.25
C LYS A 271 13.01 -31.96 -7.07
N ILE A 272 12.09 -32.43 -6.22
CA ILE A 272 11.91 -33.87 -5.96
C ILE A 272 11.48 -34.63 -7.23
N LEU A 273 10.81 -33.97 -8.18
CA LEU A 273 10.36 -34.58 -9.43
C LEU A 273 11.42 -34.56 -10.52
N GLU A 274 12.31 -33.58 -10.52
CA GLU A 274 13.44 -33.52 -11.44
C GLU A 274 14.53 -34.53 -11.07
N ASP A 275 14.63 -34.88 -9.77
CA ASP A 275 15.58 -35.85 -9.23
C ASP A 275 15.08 -37.32 -9.25
N ALA A 276 13.85 -37.59 -9.72
CA ALA A 276 13.19 -38.91 -9.72
C ALA A 276 13.04 -39.53 -11.13
#